data_AF-A0A962D8Z6-F1
#
_entry.id   AF-A0A962D8Z6-F1
#
_cell.length_a   1.000
_cell.length_b   1.000
_cell.length_c   1.000
_cell.angle_alpha   90.00
_cell.angle_beta   90.00
_cell.angle_gamma   90.00
#
_symmetry.space_group_name_H-M   'P 1'
#
loop_
_entity.id
_entity.type
_entity.pdbx_description
1 polymer ?
#
loop_
_entity_poly.entity_id
_entity_poly.type
_entity_poly.pdbx_seq_one_letter_code
_entity_poly.pdbx_strand_id
1 'polypeptide(L)'
;NAMNHHHGMQSTERFGEARTGTTDFDADGVVDELTVGDITAVTLWQAALGTPGQVLPTDSDALRAVIVGERKFEANGCADCHLPTMRLSSREFVEPNPYNPAGNLQSGDVSQSYRFDMTQQGFGPFVEGIPGSGALVRAYTDLKRHNLCDDEIRHYCNEQVVQAGVGTEMFLTRKLWDVGNTAPYGHKGDLTTITEAIDVHGGEARASRDAYMALDQRSRDEIVEFLKSLQILPAGTASLVVDDKGRVVDAKHLAQLKRSIQ
;
A
#
# COMPACT_ATOMS: atom_id res chain seq x y z
N ASN A 1 9.92 -8.15 -15.16
CA ASN A 1 10.18 -6.72 -15.43
C ASN A 1 10.78 -6.01 -14.22
N ALA A 2 10.16 -6.07 -13.04
CA ALA A 2 10.69 -5.36 -11.87
C ALA A 2 12.16 -5.70 -11.56
N MET A 3 12.52 -6.99 -11.59
CA MET A 3 13.91 -7.43 -11.38
C MET A 3 14.88 -6.82 -12.39
N ASN A 4 14.53 -6.82 -13.68
CA ASN A 4 15.38 -6.21 -14.70
C ASN A 4 15.49 -4.68 -14.54
N HIS A 5 14.36 -3.99 -14.44
CA HIS A 5 14.36 -2.51 -14.44
C HIS A 5 14.91 -1.89 -13.15
N HIS A 6 14.66 -2.51 -12.00
CA HIS A 6 15.03 -1.93 -10.70
C HIS A 6 16.26 -2.57 -10.08
N HIS A 7 16.56 -3.81 -10.42
CA HIS A 7 17.67 -4.56 -9.84
C HIS A 7 18.74 -4.94 -10.87
N GLY A 8 18.53 -4.67 -12.16
CA GLY A 8 19.44 -5.08 -13.22
C GLY A 8 19.58 -6.59 -13.33
N MET A 9 18.59 -7.36 -12.87
CA MET A 9 18.61 -8.82 -12.90
C MET A 9 17.56 -9.39 -13.85
N GLN A 10 18.01 -10.21 -14.79
CA GLN A 10 17.25 -10.73 -15.92
C GLN A 10 16.61 -12.08 -15.61
N SER A 11 15.26 -12.11 -15.62
CA SER A 11 14.53 -13.37 -15.47
C SER A 11 14.44 -14.15 -16.77
N THR A 12 14.72 -15.46 -16.70
CA THR A 12 14.74 -16.34 -17.88
C THR A 12 13.39 -16.42 -18.60
N GLU A 13 12.28 -16.37 -17.86
CA GLU A 13 10.91 -16.39 -18.40
C GLU A 13 10.57 -15.19 -19.33
N ARG A 14 11.32 -14.10 -19.23
CA ARG A 14 11.08 -12.84 -19.93
C ARG A 14 12.23 -12.42 -20.84
N PHE A 15 13.47 -12.63 -20.39
CA PHE A 15 14.68 -12.16 -21.05
C PHE A 15 15.56 -13.30 -21.59
N GLY A 16 15.22 -14.56 -21.30
CA GLY A 16 15.96 -15.72 -21.81
C GLY A 16 15.72 -16.03 -23.29
N GLU A 17 16.50 -16.97 -23.82
CA GLU A 17 16.61 -17.29 -25.26
C GLU A 17 15.26 -17.54 -25.94
N ALA A 18 14.34 -18.24 -25.27
CA ALA A 18 13.02 -18.54 -25.81
C ALA A 18 12.16 -17.30 -26.10
N ARG A 19 12.47 -16.15 -25.49
CA ARG A 19 11.76 -14.87 -25.67
C ARG A 19 12.54 -13.89 -26.53
N THR A 20 13.85 -13.85 -26.38
CA THR A 20 14.71 -12.79 -26.94
C THR A 20 15.64 -13.29 -28.04
N GLY A 21 15.85 -14.60 -28.16
CA GLY A 21 16.84 -15.20 -29.06
C GLY A 21 18.29 -15.08 -28.58
N THR A 22 18.51 -14.64 -27.34
CA THR A 22 19.84 -14.57 -26.69
C THR A 22 19.76 -15.12 -25.27
N THR A 23 20.83 -15.73 -24.79
CA THR A 23 20.96 -16.16 -23.38
C THR A 23 21.48 -15.04 -22.47
N ASP A 24 21.95 -13.94 -23.06
CA ASP A 24 22.53 -12.77 -22.41
C ASP A 24 21.94 -11.51 -23.08
N PHE A 25 20.90 -10.91 -22.50
CA PHE A 25 20.15 -9.84 -23.17
C PHE A 25 20.79 -8.45 -22.99
N ASP A 26 21.55 -8.23 -21.92
CA ASP A 26 22.26 -6.96 -21.67
C ASP A 26 23.76 -7.02 -22.00
N ALA A 27 24.26 -8.19 -22.43
CA ALA A 27 25.61 -8.40 -22.92
C ALA A 27 26.69 -8.15 -21.85
N ASP A 28 26.38 -8.46 -20.58
CA ASP A 28 27.33 -8.32 -19.48
C ASP A 28 28.15 -9.61 -19.22
N GLY A 29 27.83 -10.70 -19.94
CA GLY A 29 28.48 -12.00 -19.86
C GLY A 29 27.91 -12.93 -18.79
N VAL A 30 26.86 -12.53 -18.07
CA VAL A 30 26.11 -13.36 -17.14
C VAL A 30 24.83 -13.85 -17.83
N VAL A 31 24.57 -15.15 -17.73
CA VAL A 31 23.37 -15.78 -18.32
C VAL A 31 22.49 -16.33 -17.22
N ASP A 32 21.18 -16.40 -17.48
CA ASP A 32 20.19 -17.01 -16.58
C ASP A 32 20.19 -16.44 -15.14
N GLU A 33 20.32 -15.12 -14.99
CA GLU A 33 20.51 -14.46 -13.69
C GLU A 33 19.41 -14.75 -12.66
N LEU A 34 18.16 -14.87 -13.11
CA LEU A 34 17.03 -15.27 -12.28
C LEU A 34 16.20 -16.35 -12.98
N THR A 35 16.10 -17.51 -12.36
CA THR A 35 15.25 -18.59 -12.84
C THR A 35 13.76 -18.28 -12.58
N VAL A 36 12.85 -19.02 -13.23
CA VAL A 36 11.41 -18.99 -12.91
C VAL A 36 11.16 -19.30 -11.43
N GLY A 37 11.97 -20.20 -10.85
CA GLY A 37 11.92 -20.56 -9.45
C GLY A 37 12.28 -19.38 -8.54
N ASP A 38 13.31 -18.60 -8.89
CA ASP A 38 13.73 -17.43 -8.12
C ASP A 38 12.66 -16.32 -8.15
N ILE A 39 12.07 -16.07 -9.32
CA ILE A 39 10.95 -15.12 -9.44
C ILE A 39 9.74 -15.58 -8.64
N THR A 40 9.43 -16.87 -8.69
CA THR A 40 8.36 -17.46 -7.87
C THR A 40 8.66 -17.26 -6.38
N ALA A 41 9.88 -17.58 -5.93
CA ALA A 41 10.28 -17.44 -4.53
C ALA A 41 10.20 -15.99 -4.03
N VAL A 42 10.67 -15.02 -4.81
CA VAL A 42 10.55 -13.58 -4.48
C VAL A 42 9.09 -13.14 -4.43
N THR A 43 8.27 -13.59 -5.37
CA THR A 43 6.83 -13.29 -5.41
C THR A 43 6.11 -13.83 -4.17
N LEU A 44 6.39 -15.09 -3.80
CA LEU A 44 5.82 -15.71 -2.60
C LEU A 44 6.32 -15.04 -1.33
N TRP A 45 7.60 -14.70 -1.25
CA TRP A 45 8.16 -13.96 -0.12
C TRP A 45 7.48 -12.61 0.06
N GLN A 46 7.34 -11.82 -1.01
CA GLN A 46 6.68 -10.51 -0.98
C GLN A 46 5.21 -10.62 -0.58
N ALA A 47 4.48 -11.60 -1.12
CA ALA A 47 3.08 -11.85 -0.79
C ALA A 47 2.88 -12.31 0.66
N ALA A 48 3.87 -12.97 1.24
CA ALA A 48 3.84 -13.48 2.61
C ALA A 48 4.27 -12.45 3.67
N LEU A 49 4.75 -11.26 3.28
CA LEU A 49 5.13 -10.21 4.23
C LEU A 49 3.97 -9.78 5.12
N GLY A 50 4.29 -9.34 6.34
CA GLY A 50 3.32 -8.87 7.30
C GLY A 50 2.49 -7.71 6.78
N THR A 51 1.19 -7.73 7.08
CA THR A 51 0.27 -6.65 6.69
C THR A 51 0.55 -5.42 7.57
N PRO A 52 0.69 -4.21 7.00
CA PRO A 52 0.74 -3.00 7.81
C PRO A 52 -0.51 -2.86 8.70
N GLY A 53 -0.35 -2.23 9.85
CA GLY A 53 -1.39 -2.12 10.86
C GLY A 53 -1.42 -0.74 11.52
N GLN A 54 -2.08 -0.67 12.66
CA GLN A 54 -2.23 0.57 13.42
C GLN A 54 -1.57 0.46 14.79
N VAL A 55 -0.72 1.43 15.12
CA VAL A 55 -0.08 1.60 16.42
C VAL A 55 -0.80 2.70 17.18
N LEU A 56 -1.44 2.34 18.29
CA LEU A 56 -2.18 3.26 19.14
C LEU A 56 -1.30 3.75 20.30
N PRO A 57 -1.19 5.06 20.53
CA PRO A 57 -0.43 5.56 21.67
C PRO A 57 -1.10 5.19 23.00
N THR A 58 -0.30 4.94 24.02
CA THR A 58 -0.79 4.67 25.38
C THR A 58 -1.15 5.95 26.14
N ASP A 59 -0.63 7.10 25.69
CA ASP A 59 -1.04 8.41 26.17
C ASP A 59 -2.48 8.75 25.75
N SER A 60 -3.29 9.23 26.70
CA SER A 60 -4.71 9.45 26.47
C SER A 60 -5.01 10.59 25.51
N ASP A 61 -4.20 11.66 25.53
CA ASP A 61 -4.41 12.82 24.66
C ASP A 61 -4.01 12.50 23.22
N ALA A 62 -2.89 11.79 23.04
CA ALA A 62 -2.47 11.28 21.73
C ALA A 62 -3.46 10.24 21.19
N LEU A 63 -3.99 9.34 22.02
CA LEU A 63 -5.00 8.37 21.60
C LEU A 63 -6.28 9.06 21.15
N ARG A 64 -6.70 10.10 21.90
CA ARG A 64 -7.83 10.95 21.50
C ARG A 64 -7.56 11.63 20.16
N ALA A 65 -6.34 12.13 19.94
CA ALA A 65 -5.96 12.76 18.68
C ALA A 65 -6.05 11.78 17.50
N VAL A 66 -5.56 10.55 17.64
CA VAL A 66 -5.69 9.50 16.60
C VAL A 66 -7.16 9.20 16.29
N ILE A 67 -8.00 9.02 17.30
CA ILE A 67 -9.42 8.66 17.11
C ILE A 67 -10.21 9.82 16.48
N VAL A 68 -9.97 11.06 16.91
CA VAL A 68 -10.61 12.25 16.33
C VAL A 68 -10.08 12.52 14.93
N GLY A 69 -8.78 12.34 14.72
CA GLY A 69 -8.09 12.48 13.45
C GLY A 69 -8.64 11.57 12.36
N GLU A 70 -8.88 10.29 12.68
CA GLU A 70 -9.49 9.33 11.75
C GLU A 70 -10.87 9.80 11.26
N ARG A 71 -11.69 10.35 12.15
CA ARG A 71 -13.01 10.90 11.78
C ARG A 71 -12.89 12.17 10.95
N LYS A 72 -11.96 13.06 11.32
CA LYS A 72 -11.72 14.28 10.56
C LYS A 72 -11.17 13.96 9.18
N PHE A 73 -10.32 12.95 9.03
CA PHE A 73 -9.83 12.47 7.75
C PHE A 73 -10.99 12.08 6.82
N GLU A 74 -11.97 11.31 7.32
CA GLU A 74 -13.18 10.99 6.56
C GLU A 74 -14.03 12.23 6.27
N ALA A 75 -14.29 13.06 7.29
CA ALA A 75 -15.14 14.23 7.16
C ALA A 75 -14.59 15.35 6.26
N ASN A 76 -13.26 15.39 6.04
CA ASN A 76 -12.60 16.34 5.14
C ASN A 76 -12.49 15.82 3.68
N GLY A 77 -13.13 14.69 3.35
CA GLY A 77 -13.11 14.14 2.00
C GLY A 77 -11.80 13.46 1.62
N CYS A 78 -10.87 13.24 2.56
CA CYS A 78 -9.63 12.49 2.26
C CYS A 78 -9.95 11.03 1.89
N ALA A 79 -10.99 10.47 2.51
CA ALA A 79 -11.45 9.10 2.29
C ALA A 79 -12.14 8.87 0.94
N ASP A 80 -12.41 9.91 0.14
CA ASP A 80 -13.04 9.77 -1.19
C ASP A 80 -12.13 9.00 -2.16
N CYS A 81 -10.81 9.23 -2.06
CA CYS A 81 -9.78 8.45 -2.77
C CYS A 81 -9.10 7.44 -1.82
N HIS A 82 -8.80 7.86 -0.57
CA HIS A 82 -8.16 7.00 0.42
C HIS A 82 -9.16 6.15 1.20
N LEU A 83 -9.92 5.31 0.48
CA LEU A 83 -10.95 4.46 1.06
C LEU A 83 -10.40 3.57 2.20
N PRO A 84 -10.96 3.63 3.42
CA PRO A 84 -10.40 2.94 4.57
C PRO A 84 -10.21 1.44 4.38
N THR A 85 -11.15 0.79 3.71
CA THR A 85 -11.17 -0.67 3.55
C THR A 85 -11.51 -1.12 2.14
N MET A 86 -10.83 -2.17 1.69
CA MET A 86 -11.20 -2.96 0.51
C MET A 86 -11.64 -4.36 0.94
N ARG A 87 -12.71 -4.87 0.32
CA ARG A 87 -13.21 -6.22 0.57
C ARG A 87 -12.76 -7.18 -0.52
N LEU A 88 -12.05 -8.24 -0.13
CA LEU A 88 -11.71 -9.36 -1.00
C LEU A 88 -12.78 -10.44 -0.92
N SER A 89 -13.12 -11.04 -2.06
CA SER A 89 -14.01 -12.20 -2.14
C SER A 89 -13.32 -13.51 -1.73
N SER A 90 -11.99 -13.55 -1.80
CA SER A 90 -11.15 -14.67 -1.42
C SER A 90 -10.07 -14.23 -0.44
N ARG A 91 -9.63 -15.17 0.41
CA ARG A 91 -8.48 -15.03 1.32
C ARG A 91 -7.20 -15.64 0.75
N GLU A 92 -7.32 -16.37 -0.35
CA GLU A 92 -6.23 -17.14 -0.95
C GLU A 92 -5.37 -16.22 -1.82
N PHE A 93 -4.07 -16.22 -1.56
CA PHE A 93 -3.08 -15.85 -2.56
C PHE A 93 -2.81 -17.06 -3.46
N VAL A 94 -2.59 -16.82 -4.76
CA VAL A 94 -2.40 -17.88 -5.77
C VAL A 94 -1.31 -17.46 -6.75
N GLU A 95 -0.32 -18.33 -6.98
CA GLU A 95 0.69 -18.16 -8.02
C GLU A 95 0.80 -19.44 -8.88
N PRO A 96 0.65 -19.36 -10.21
CA PRO A 96 0.34 -18.17 -11.00
C PRO A 96 -1.03 -17.58 -10.70
N ASN A 97 -1.10 -16.25 -10.63
CA ASN A 97 -2.35 -15.55 -10.43
C ASN A 97 -3.32 -15.86 -11.60
N PRO A 98 -4.59 -16.24 -11.32
CA PRO A 98 -5.56 -16.62 -12.36
C PRO A 98 -5.95 -15.47 -13.31
N TYR A 99 -5.59 -14.23 -12.99
CA TYR A 99 -5.83 -13.03 -13.79
C TYR A 99 -4.57 -12.51 -14.50
N ASN A 100 -3.45 -13.25 -14.47
CA ASN A 100 -2.25 -12.85 -15.20
C ASN A 100 -2.58 -12.67 -16.69
N PRO A 101 -2.18 -11.55 -17.33
CA PRO A 101 -2.42 -11.38 -18.76
C PRO A 101 -1.48 -12.23 -19.60
N ALA A 102 -1.88 -12.50 -20.85
CA ALA A 102 -1.09 -13.25 -21.83
C ALA A 102 0.36 -12.71 -21.93
N GLY A 103 1.32 -13.62 -22.06
CA GLY A 103 2.75 -13.30 -22.04
C GLY A 103 3.39 -13.33 -20.64
N ASN A 104 2.60 -13.44 -19.57
CA ASN A 104 3.07 -13.83 -18.24
C ASN A 104 2.70 -15.28 -17.95
N LEU A 105 3.36 -15.90 -16.96
CA LEU A 105 3.07 -17.25 -16.50
C LEU A 105 1.57 -17.41 -16.15
N GLN A 106 0.88 -18.32 -16.83
CA GLN A 106 -0.53 -18.62 -16.64
C GLN A 106 -0.72 -19.86 -15.77
N SER A 107 -1.90 -20.01 -15.18
CA SER A 107 -2.26 -21.22 -14.41
C SER A 107 -2.21 -22.50 -15.23
N GLY A 108 -2.47 -22.44 -16.54
CA GLY A 108 -2.35 -23.59 -17.46
C GLY A 108 -0.93 -23.94 -17.87
N ASP A 109 0.05 -23.07 -17.60
CA ASP A 109 1.45 -23.27 -17.95
C ASP A 109 2.20 -24.10 -16.88
N VAL A 110 1.58 -24.30 -15.72
CA VAL A 110 2.15 -25.04 -14.59
C VAL A 110 1.34 -26.29 -14.28
N SER A 111 2.02 -27.35 -13.85
CA SER A 111 1.36 -28.57 -13.38
C SER A 111 0.68 -28.39 -12.02
N GLN A 112 1.12 -27.39 -11.23
CA GLN A 112 0.58 -27.07 -9.92
C GLN A 112 0.76 -25.58 -9.61
N SER A 113 -0.30 -24.93 -9.11
CA SER A 113 -0.22 -23.58 -8.53
C SER A 113 0.09 -23.65 -7.04
N TYR A 114 0.87 -22.69 -6.55
CA TYR A 114 1.06 -22.46 -5.12
C TYR A 114 -0.08 -21.59 -4.56
N ARG A 115 -0.53 -21.90 -3.35
CA ARG A 115 -1.63 -21.19 -2.67
C ARG A 115 -1.39 -21.10 -1.17
N PHE A 116 -1.82 -20.00 -0.55
CA PHE A 116 -1.88 -19.89 0.90
C PHE A 116 -2.97 -18.92 1.35
N ASP A 117 -3.53 -19.19 2.54
CA ASP A 117 -4.54 -18.35 3.19
C ASP A 117 -3.85 -17.14 3.86
N MET A 118 -4.02 -15.94 3.30
CA MET A 118 -3.44 -14.69 3.82
C MET A 118 -3.94 -14.29 5.22
N THR A 119 -4.97 -14.97 5.72
CA THR A 119 -5.53 -14.75 7.07
C THR A 119 -4.91 -15.70 8.12
N GLN A 120 -4.10 -16.67 7.69
CA GLN A 120 -3.54 -17.73 8.55
C GLN A 120 -2.05 -18.03 8.30
N GLN A 121 -1.54 -17.73 7.11
CA GLN A 121 -0.21 -18.11 6.65
C GLN A 121 0.59 -16.89 6.17
N GLY A 122 1.92 -16.94 6.33
CA GLY A 122 2.84 -15.84 6.06
C GLY A 122 3.63 -15.41 7.31
N PHE A 123 4.33 -14.30 7.24
CA PHE A 123 5.16 -13.78 8.34
C PHE A 123 4.36 -13.04 9.42
N GLY A 124 3.11 -12.66 9.14
CA GLY A 124 2.25 -11.93 10.06
C GLY A 124 2.70 -10.47 10.29
N PRO A 125 1.79 -9.58 10.74
CA PRO A 125 0.39 -9.85 11.07
C PRO A 125 -0.44 -10.16 9.82
N PHE A 126 -1.49 -10.97 10.01
CA PHE A 126 -2.33 -11.47 8.92
C PHE A 126 -3.46 -10.50 8.56
N VAL A 127 -3.94 -10.58 7.32
CA VAL A 127 -5.11 -9.80 6.88
C VAL A 127 -6.35 -10.21 7.70
N GLU A 128 -7.23 -9.25 7.98
CA GLU A 128 -8.48 -9.49 8.70
C GLU A 128 -9.40 -10.42 7.88
N GLY A 129 -9.70 -11.62 8.39
CA GLY A 129 -10.65 -12.53 7.74
C GLY A 129 -12.10 -12.12 7.96
N ILE A 130 -12.95 -12.30 6.94
CA ILE A 130 -14.40 -12.05 7.04
C ILE A 130 -15.14 -13.38 7.27
N PRO A 131 -16.12 -13.46 8.18
CA PRO A 131 -16.94 -14.66 8.36
C PRO A 131 -17.61 -15.11 7.05
N GLY A 132 -17.63 -16.42 6.78
CA GLY A 132 -18.22 -17.01 5.57
C GLY A 132 -17.22 -17.17 4.41
N SER A 133 -16.58 -16.08 3.97
CA SER A 133 -15.45 -16.09 3.01
C SER A 133 -14.90 -14.68 2.80
N GLY A 134 -13.65 -14.61 2.33
CA GLY A 134 -12.99 -13.34 1.99
C GLY A 134 -12.17 -12.72 3.12
N ALA A 135 -11.66 -11.53 2.84
CA ALA A 135 -10.79 -10.79 3.74
C ALA A 135 -11.07 -9.27 3.62
N LEU A 136 -10.80 -8.54 4.70
CA LEU A 136 -10.92 -7.09 4.77
C LEU A 136 -9.52 -6.49 4.84
N VAL A 137 -9.20 -5.61 3.89
CA VAL A 137 -7.89 -4.99 3.76
C VAL A 137 -7.99 -3.51 4.10
N ARG A 138 -7.39 -3.08 5.21
CA ARG A 138 -7.41 -1.68 5.68
C ARG A 138 -6.31 -0.85 5.03
N ALA A 139 -6.31 -0.76 3.69
CA ALA A 139 -5.22 -0.18 2.93
C ALA A 139 -5.29 1.35 2.77
N TYR A 140 -6.44 2.00 3.05
CA TYR A 140 -6.62 3.44 2.86
C TYR A 140 -6.31 3.89 1.42
N THR A 141 -6.94 3.22 0.45
CA THR A 141 -6.80 3.48 -0.99
C THR A 141 -7.96 2.83 -1.73
N ASP A 142 -8.35 3.45 -2.84
CA ASP A 142 -9.26 2.86 -3.81
C ASP A 142 -8.55 2.17 -4.99
N LEU A 143 -7.21 2.25 -5.04
CA LEU A 143 -6.33 1.76 -6.11
C LEU A 143 -6.70 2.31 -7.50
N LYS A 144 -7.44 3.42 -7.57
CA LYS A 144 -7.76 4.08 -8.83
C LYS A 144 -6.70 5.13 -9.16
N ARG A 145 -6.73 5.58 -10.41
CA ARG A 145 -5.92 6.70 -10.88
C ARG A 145 -6.73 7.98 -10.76
N HIS A 146 -6.09 9.02 -10.25
CA HIS A 146 -6.66 10.35 -10.11
C HIS A 146 -5.71 11.39 -10.70
N ASN A 147 -6.29 12.45 -11.25
CA ASN A 147 -5.51 13.62 -11.61
C ASN A 147 -5.10 14.37 -10.33
N LEU A 148 -3.80 14.46 -10.05
CA LEU A 148 -3.27 15.21 -8.90
C LEU A 148 -2.70 16.58 -9.29
N CYS A 149 -3.12 17.08 -10.45
CA CYS A 149 -2.57 18.26 -11.11
C CYS A 149 -3.66 19.26 -11.49
N ASP A 150 -3.44 20.51 -11.10
CA ASP A 150 -4.19 21.66 -11.62
C ASP A 150 -3.23 22.78 -12.06
N ASP A 151 -3.75 23.99 -12.29
CA ASP A 151 -2.93 25.12 -12.73
C ASP A 151 -2.08 25.74 -11.60
N GLU A 152 -2.44 25.50 -10.34
CA GLU A 152 -1.83 26.11 -9.16
C GLU A 152 -0.93 25.14 -8.39
N ILE A 153 -1.37 23.90 -8.18
CA ILE A 153 -0.66 22.87 -7.42
C ILE A 153 -0.25 21.76 -8.36
N ARG A 154 1.07 21.72 -8.65
CA ARG A 154 1.65 20.84 -9.68
C ARG A 154 2.81 19.97 -9.22
N HIS A 155 3.06 19.87 -7.90
CA HIS A 155 4.23 19.15 -7.38
C HIS A 155 4.32 17.71 -7.89
N TYR A 156 3.19 16.98 -7.88
CA TYR A 156 3.14 15.61 -8.37
C TYR A 156 3.25 15.49 -9.90
N CYS A 157 3.07 16.58 -10.65
CA CYS A 157 2.96 16.62 -12.12
C CYS A 157 4.34 16.69 -12.78
N ASN A 158 5.22 15.79 -12.40
CA ASN A 158 6.60 15.75 -12.85
C ASN A 158 6.96 14.45 -13.61
N GLU A 159 5.98 13.58 -13.85
CA GLU A 159 6.14 12.49 -14.80
C GLU A 159 6.31 13.08 -16.21
N GLN A 160 7.30 12.60 -16.95
CA GLN A 160 7.66 13.13 -18.26
C GLN A 160 7.22 12.21 -19.39
N VAL A 161 6.89 10.96 -19.08
CA VAL A 161 6.61 9.93 -20.07
C VAL A 161 5.18 9.44 -19.91
N VAL A 162 4.42 9.51 -21.01
CA VAL A 162 3.11 8.86 -21.10
C VAL A 162 3.32 7.35 -21.17
N GLN A 163 2.86 6.63 -20.14
CA GLN A 163 3.00 5.18 -20.04
C GLN A 163 1.69 4.49 -20.38
N ALA A 164 1.68 3.71 -21.47
CA ALA A 164 0.49 2.98 -21.93
C ALA A 164 -0.77 3.86 -22.09
N GLY A 165 -0.59 5.11 -22.54
CA GLY A 165 -1.68 6.07 -22.74
C GLY A 165 -2.22 6.71 -21.46
N VAL A 166 -1.62 6.45 -20.30
CA VAL A 166 -1.94 7.13 -19.04
C VAL A 166 -1.26 8.51 -19.03
N GLY A 167 -2.07 9.56 -18.84
CA GLY A 167 -1.58 10.94 -18.73
C GLY A 167 -0.58 11.11 -17.59
N THR A 168 0.38 12.01 -17.77
CA THR A 168 1.47 12.31 -16.81
C THR A 168 0.98 12.91 -15.49
N GLU A 169 -0.26 13.36 -15.47
CA GLU A 169 -0.98 13.91 -14.31
C GLU A 169 -1.70 12.85 -13.48
N MET A 170 -1.79 11.61 -13.99
CA MET A 170 -2.62 10.56 -13.40
C MET A 170 -1.79 9.63 -12.51
N PHE A 171 -2.08 9.64 -11.20
CA PHE A 171 -1.38 8.82 -10.21
C PHE A 171 -2.33 7.83 -9.54
N LEU A 172 -1.83 6.63 -9.27
CA LEU A 172 -2.56 5.67 -8.43
C LEU A 172 -2.60 6.17 -6.99
N THR A 173 -3.77 6.13 -6.35
CA THR A 173 -3.91 6.45 -4.93
C THR A 173 -2.99 5.54 -4.09
N ARG A 174 -1.97 6.11 -3.45
CA ARG A 174 -1.06 5.33 -2.60
C ARG A 174 -1.84 4.78 -1.39
N LYS A 175 -1.68 3.48 -1.11
CA LYS A 175 -2.13 2.84 0.13
C LYS A 175 -1.50 3.59 1.33
N LEU A 176 -2.28 4.01 2.33
CA LEU A 176 -1.77 4.78 3.48
C LEU A 176 -1.56 3.94 4.74
N TRP A 177 -1.85 2.65 4.70
CA TRP A 177 -1.70 1.71 5.83
C TRP A 177 -0.27 1.61 6.42
N ASP A 178 0.73 2.21 5.77
CA ASP A 178 2.14 2.25 6.13
C ASP A 178 2.71 3.68 6.20
N VAL A 179 1.88 4.73 6.06
CA VAL A 179 2.35 6.12 5.86
C VAL A 179 3.11 6.70 7.07
N GLY A 180 2.83 6.20 8.27
CA GLY A 180 3.42 6.69 9.52
C GLY A 180 4.91 6.40 9.69
N ASN A 181 5.47 5.43 8.97
CA ASN A 181 6.90 5.07 9.06
C ASN A 181 7.57 4.78 7.72
N THR A 182 7.08 5.39 6.62
CA THR A 182 7.61 5.18 5.25
C THR A 182 8.03 6.47 4.55
N ALA A 183 8.30 7.54 5.32
CA ALA A 183 8.92 8.75 4.77
C ALA A 183 10.24 8.43 4.04
N PRO A 184 10.63 9.21 3.01
CA PRO A 184 9.94 10.39 2.48
C PRO A 184 8.73 10.03 1.59
N TYR A 185 7.90 11.03 1.32
CA TYR A 185 6.62 10.94 0.63
C TYR A 185 6.68 11.50 -0.80
N GLY A 186 5.63 11.22 -1.57
CA GLY A 186 5.53 11.49 -2.99
C GLY A 186 6.29 10.47 -3.84
N HIS A 187 5.95 10.36 -5.12
CA HIS A 187 6.56 9.36 -6.01
C HIS A 187 8.03 9.64 -6.34
N LYS A 188 8.52 10.86 -6.09
CA LYS A 188 9.95 11.22 -6.12
C LYS A 188 10.67 11.02 -4.79
N GLY A 189 9.94 10.79 -3.69
CA GLY A 189 10.50 10.72 -2.34
C GLY A 189 11.15 12.03 -1.88
N ASP A 190 10.57 13.19 -2.22
CA ASP A 190 11.14 14.51 -1.94
C ASP A 190 10.34 15.34 -0.90
N LEU A 191 9.30 14.76 -0.31
CA LEU A 191 8.49 15.39 0.75
C LEU A 191 8.81 14.71 2.08
N THR A 192 9.23 15.46 3.09
CA THR A 192 9.77 14.87 4.33
C THR A 192 8.72 14.67 5.42
N THR A 193 7.58 15.35 5.31
CA THR A 193 6.48 15.28 6.27
C THR A 193 5.14 14.94 5.61
N ILE A 194 4.24 14.35 6.39
CA ILE A 194 2.86 14.08 5.95
C ILE A 194 2.14 15.39 5.60
N THR A 195 2.39 16.45 6.35
CA THR A 195 1.81 17.78 6.09
C THR A 195 2.25 18.32 4.73
N GLU A 196 3.54 18.24 4.39
CA GLU A 196 4.05 18.61 3.06
C GLU A 196 3.40 17.75 1.96
N ALA A 197 3.25 16.44 2.20
CA ALA A 197 2.56 15.55 1.26
C ALA A 197 1.11 15.96 1.02
N ILE A 198 0.37 16.36 2.06
CA ILE A 198 -1.01 16.84 1.94
C ILE A 198 -1.06 18.19 1.22
N ASP A 199 -0.17 19.13 1.56
CA ASP A 199 -0.19 20.51 1.05
C ASP A 199 -0.16 20.58 -0.48
N VAL A 200 0.53 19.64 -1.11
CA VAL A 200 0.75 19.59 -2.55
C VAL A 200 -0.24 18.70 -3.33
N HIS A 201 -1.37 18.34 -2.73
CA HIS A 201 -2.49 17.68 -3.45
C HIS A 201 -3.28 18.70 -4.28
N GLY A 202 -3.08 18.67 -5.60
CA GLY A 202 -3.87 19.42 -6.58
C GLY A 202 -4.92 18.57 -7.30
N GLY A 203 -5.48 19.10 -8.37
CA GLY A 203 -6.38 18.38 -9.28
C GLY A 203 -7.66 17.91 -8.58
N GLU A 204 -8.00 16.63 -8.74
CA GLU A 204 -9.18 16.01 -8.11
C GLU A 204 -9.12 16.07 -6.57
N ALA A 205 -7.93 16.06 -5.98
CA ALA A 205 -7.74 16.11 -4.52
C ALA A 205 -7.77 17.52 -3.95
N ARG A 206 -7.84 18.56 -4.79
CA ARG A 206 -7.73 19.97 -4.38
C ARG A 206 -8.77 20.36 -3.34
N ALA A 207 -10.02 19.92 -3.49
CA ALA A 207 -11.09 20.26 -2.57
C ALA A 207 -10.83 19.70 -1.15
N SER A 208 -10.40 18.43 -1.05
CA SER A 208 -10.05 17.80 0.23
C SER A 208 -8.81 18.42 0.86
N ARG A 209 -7.82 18.81 0.04
CA ARG A 209 -6.63 19.56 0.50
C ARG A 209 -7.03 20.91 1.07
N ASP A 210 -7.86 21.68 0.36
CA ASP A 210 -8.28 23.01 0.80
C ASP A 210 -9.14 22.94 2.07
N ALA A 211 -10.00 21.92 2.19
CA ALA A 211 -10.75 21.63 3.42
C ALA A 211 -9.81 21.37 4.61
N TYR A 212 -8.79 20.52 4.43
CA TYR A 212 -7.76 20.28 5.44
C TYR A 212 -7.00 21.56 5.83
N MET A 213 -6.60 22.37 4.86
CA MET A 213 -5.85 23.60 5.12
C MET A 213 -6.68 24.68 5.81
N ALA A 214 -8.00 24.67 5.63
CA ALA A 214 -8.93 25.57 6.31
C ALA A 214 -9.19 25.21 7.79
N LEU A 215 -8.80 24.01 8.24
CA LEU A 215 -8.91 23.61 9.64
C LEU A 215 -8.00 24.45 10.56
N ASP A 216 -8.31 24.47 11.86
CA ASP A 216 -7.34 24.97 12.84
C ASP A 216 -6.13 24.03 12.99
N GLN A 217 -5.04 24.53 13.56
CA GLN A 217 -3.79 23.76 13.68
C GLN A 217 -4.01 22.45 14.43
N ARG A 218 -4.77 22.49 15.53
CA ARG A 218 -5.08 21.30 16.34
C ARG A 218 -5.77 20.23 15.50
N SER A 219 -6.77 20.59 14.69
CA SER A 219 -7.50 19.64 13.86
C SER A 219 -6.63 19.05 12.75
N ARG A 220 -5.71 19.85 12.17
CA ARG A 220 -4.71 19.34 11.22
C ARG A 220 -3.77 18.35 11.90
N ASP A 221 -3.26 18.69 13.08
CA ASP A 221 -2.38 17.82 13.85
C ASP A 221 -3.07 16.50 14.23
N GLU A 222 -4.35 16.53 14.62
CA GLU A 222 -5.12 15.32 14.91
C GLU A 222 -5.20 14.37 13.69
N ILE A 223 -5.41 14.90 12.48
CA ILE A 223 -5.36 14.10 11.23
C ILE A 223 -3.96 13.52 10.99
N VAL A 224 -2.90 14.32 11.20
CA VAL A 224 -1.51 13.86 11.04
C VAL A 224 -1.16 12.78 12.06
N GLU A 225 -1.62 12.90 13.30
CA GLU A 225 -1.42 11.88 14.34
C GLU A 225 -2.16 10.58 14.00
N PHE A 226 -3.36 10.66 13.42
CA PHE A 226 -4.02 9.49 12.86
C PHE A 226 -3.17 8.82 11.77
N LEU A 227 -2.66 9.58 10.79
CA LEU A 227 -1.86 9.01 9.71
C LEU A 227 -0.54 8.40 10.22
N LYS A 228 0.10 9.02 11.21
CA LYS A 228 1.28 8.46 11.90
C LYS A 228 1.02 7.13 12.60
N SER A 229 -0.23 6.87 13.00
CA SER A 229 -0.60 5.60 13.62
C SER A 229 -0.59 4.43 12.63
N LEU A 230 -0.65 4.67 11.31
CA LEU A 230 -0.67 3.63 10.28
C LEU A 230 0.76 3.23 9.89
N GLN A 231 1.21 2.03 10.23
CA GLN A 231 2.63 1.66 10.17
C GLN A 231 2.85 0.24 9.65
N ILE A 232 4.01 0.04 9.01
CA ILE A 232 4.60 -1.29 8.90
C ILE A 232 4.92 -1.77 10.32
N LEU A 233 4.29 -2.86 10.74
CA LEU A 233 4.54 -3.47 12.05
C LEU A 233 5.74 -4.42 11.99
N PRO A 234 6.43 -4.67 13.12
CA PRO A 234 7.47 -5.70 13.18
C PRO A 234 6.95 -7.05 12.69
N ALA A 235 7.80 -7.82 12.00
CA ALA A 235 7.44 -9.16 11.52
C ALA A 235 7.01 -10.05 12.70
N GLY A 236 5.95 -10.83 12.51
CA GLY A 236 5.39 -11.69 13.55
C GLY A 236 4.53 -10.99 14.60
N THR A 237 4.20 -9.69 14.42
CA THR A 237 3.25 -9.01 15.31
C THR A 237 1.91 -9.76 15.33
N ALA A 238 1.34 -9.97 16.52
CA ALA A 238 0.20 -10.85 16.72
C ALA A 238 -1.16 -10.27 16.28
N SER A 239 -1.22 -8.97 15.97
CA SER A 239 -2.45 -8.24 15.65
C SER A 239 -2.17 -7.10 14.67
N LEU A 240 -3.19 -6.75 13.87
CA LEU A 240 -3.17 -5.54 13.04
C LEU A 240 -3.31 -4.25 13.87
N VAL A 241 -3.69 -4.34 15.14
CA VAL A 241 -3.77 -3.19 16.04
C VAL A 241 -3.02 -3.50 17.33
N VAL A 242 -2.00 -2.69 17.61
CA VAL A 242 -1.17 -2.78 18.80
C VAL A 242 -1.01 -1.41 19.46
N ASP A 243 -0.57 -1.37 20.71
CA ASP A 243 -0.16 -0.14 21.35
C ASP A 243 1.30 0.22 21.04
N ASP A 244 1.76 1.41 21.47
CA ASP A 244 3.15 1.88 21.33
C ASP A 244 4.20 1.00 22.04
N LYS A 245 3.78 -0.02 22.80
CA LYS A 245 4.62 -1.05 23.44
C LYS A 245 4.50 -2.40 22.73
N GLY A 246 3.84 -2.46 21.58
CA GLY A 246 3.63 -3.67 20.78
C GLY A 246 2.61 -4.65 21.37
N ARG A 247 1.80 -4.23 22.34
CA ARG A 247 0.78 -5.09 22.96
C ARG A 247 -0.49 -5.04 22.15
N VAL A 248 -1.15 -6.19 21.99
CA VAL A 248 -2.42 -6.28 21.27
C VAL A 248 -3.48 -5.40 21.93
N VAL A 249 -4.13 -4.54 21.16
CA VAL A 249 -5.30 -3.78 21.61
C VAL A 249 -6.56 -4.54 21.22
N ASP A 250 -7.35 -4.93 22.22
CA ASP A 250 -8.60 -5.66 22.00
C ASP A 250 -9.61 -4.85 21.16
N ALA A 251 -10.21 -5.50 20.16
CA ALA A 251 -11.14 -4.84 19.23
C ALA A 251 -12.41 -4.31 19.91
N LYS A 252 -12.93 -4.99 20.94
CA LYS A 252 -14.11 -4.51 21.68
C LYS A 252 -13.75 -3.28 22.52
N HIS A 253 -12.59 -3.31 23.16
CA HIS A 253 -12.05 -2.18 23.90
C HIS A 253 -11.83 -0.97 23.00
N LEU A 254 -11.19 -1.15 21.84
CA LEU A 254 -11.00 -0.08 20.86
C LEU A 254 -12.34 0.49 20.38
N ALA A 255 -13.31 -0.37 20.08
CA ALA A 255 -14.65 0.08 19.67
C ALA A 255 -15.35 0.89 20.78
N GLN A 256 -15.15 0.53 22.05
CA GLN A 256 -15.66 1.28 23.19
C GLN A 256 -14.97 2.65 23.32
N LEU A 257 -13.64 2.70 23.22
CA LEU A 257 -12.86 3.94 23.24
C LEU A 257 -13.28 4.89 22.13
N LYS A 258 -13.42 4.37 20.90
CA LYS A 258 -13.93 5.16 19.77
C LYS A 258 -15.31 5.74 20.12
N ARG A 259 -16.25 4.96 20.66
CA ARG A 259 -17.58 5.48 21.04
C ARG A 259 -17.55 6.54 22.15
N SER A 260 -16.63 6.46 23.11
CA SER A 260 -16.58 7.42 24.23
C SER A 260 -15.97 8.78 23.88
N ILE A 261 -15.23 8.88 22.78
CA ILE A 261 -14.57 10.12 22.32
C ILE A 261 -15.49 10.87 21.33
N GLN A 262 -16.81 10.80 21.52
CA GLN A 262 -17.78 11.56 20.73
C GLN A 262 -17.76 13.04 21.09
#